data_AF-A0A3M2BBG5-F1
#
_entry.id   AF-A0A3M2BBG5-F1
#
_cell.length_a   1.000
_cell.length_b   1.000
_cell.length_c   1.000
_cell.angle_alpha   90.00
_cell.angle_beta   90.00
_cell.angle_gamma   90.00
#
_symmetry.space_group_name_H-M   'P 1'
#
loop_
_entity.id
_entity.type
_entity.pdbx_description
1 polymer ?
#
loop_
_entity_poly.entity_id
_entity_poly.type
_entity_poly.pdbx_seq_one_letter_code
_entity_poly.pdbx_strand_id
1 'polypeptide(L)'
;MAPAVVSAWEDQFVRPSRDDLLEGLNKQDRALVDRCLSRLESIPRCRMGIAWHGIPWRWTLRFTTDNKTPVAFIIPEPRRPQLAIPLSADDMDRLDFRKLSRAIREGISLASAINGIVWSEWVLSSKTQTDELLKLLDARLIGVGLVESPES
;
A
#
# COMPACT_ATOMS: atom_id res chain seq x y z
N MET A 1 33.38 14.81 13.54
CA MET A 1 32.51 13.72 13.08
C MET A 1 31.24 14.36 12.57
N ALA A 2 30.95 14.31 11.26
CA ALA A 2 29.71 14.88 10.74
C ALA A 2 28.53 14.02 11.24
N PRO A 3 27.37 14.61 11.59
CA PRO A 3 26.20 13.83 11.96
C PRO A 3 25.81 12.92 10.78
N ALA A 4 25.41 11.69 11.08
CA ALA A 4 24.83 10.81 10.06
C ALA A 4 23.57 11.49 9.50
N VAL A 5 23.48 11.60 8.17
CA VAL A 5 22.29 12.12 7.51
C VAL A 5 21.19 11.08 7.70
N VAL A 6 20.20 11.40 8.54
CA VAL A 6 19.02 10.56 8.76
C VAL A 6 18.17 10.63 7.49
N SER A 7 17.71 9.47 7.00
CA SER A 7 16.84 9.46 5.82
C SER A 7 15.50 10.14 6.12
N ALA A 8 14.88 10.78 5.12
CA ALA A 8 13.58 11.45 5.29
C ALA A 8 12.47 10.50 5.82
N TRP A 9 12.59 9.20 5.53
CA TRP A 9 11.67 8.18 6.04
C TRP A 9 11.85 7.90 7.54
N GLU A 10 13.07 8.07 8.08
CA GLU A 10 13.40 7.82 9.48
C GLU A 10 13.17 9.02 10.41
N ASP A 11 13.18 10.25 9.88
CA ASP A 11 13.04 11.46 10.66
C ASP A 11 11.57 11.76 10.99
N GLN A 12 11.12 11.39 12.20
CA GLN A 12 9.74 11.64 12.66
C GLN A 12 9.44 13.12 12.96
N PHE A 13 10.46 13.97 13.08
CA PHE A 13 10.31 15.37 13.51
C PHE A 13 10.09 16.32 12.35
N VAL A 14 10.48 15.90 11.13
CA VAL A 14 10.28 16.65 9.91
C VAL A 14 9.27 15.91 9.04
N ARG A 15 8.16 16.57 8.69
CA ARG A 15 7.19 15.99 7.76
C ARG A 15 7.79 16.03 6.34
N PRO A 16 8.06 14.88 5.69
CA PRO A 16 8.64 14.85 4.37
C PRO A 16 7.59 15.12 3.30
N SER A 17 8.04 15.58 2.14
CA SER A 17 7.27 15.56 0.90
C SER A 17 7.22 14.14 0.31
N ARG A 18 6.39 13.95 -0.72
CA ARG A 18 6.38 12.69 -1.48
C ARG A 18 7.74 12.43 -2.12
N ASP A 19 8.36 13.45 -2.69
CA ASP A 19 9.62 13.29 -3.41
C ASP A 19 10.75 12.93 -2.45
N ASP A 20 10.80 13.55 -1.26
CA ASP A 20 11.78 13.20 -0.21
C ASP A 20 11.70 11.73 0.20
N LEU A 21 10.46 11.20 0.34
CA LEU A 21 10.24 9.79 0.69
C LEU A 21 10.67 8.83 -0.42
N LEU A 22 10.53 9.24 -1.68
CA LEU A 22 10.81 8.38 -2.82
C LEU A 22 12.24 8.55 -3.36
N GLU A 23 12.97 9.59 -2.94
CA GLU A 23 14.38 9.82 -3.29
C GLU A 23 15.30 8.72 -2.74
N GLY A 24 14.98 8.18 -1.57
CA GLY A 24 15.75 7.10 -0.94
C GLY A 24 15.62 5.73 -1.62
N LEU A 25 14.67 5.56 -2.55
CA LEU A 25 14.46 4.30 -3.25
C LEU A 25 15.44 4.15 -4.42
N ASN A 26 15.94 2.94 -4.62
CA ASN A 26 16.68 2.65 -5.86
C ASN A 26 15.73 2.67 -7.08
N LYS A 27 16.31 2.71 -8.28
CA LYS A 27 15.55 2.84 -9.54
C LYS A 27 14.50 1.74 -9.74
N GLN A 28 14.80 0.50 -9.35
CA GLN A 28 13.88 -0.63 -9.52
C GLN A 28 12.70 -0.50 -8.55
N ASP A 29 12.99 -0.27 -7.28
CA ASP A 29 12.00 -0.10 -6.21
C ASP A 29 11.10 1.11 -6.47
N ARG A 30 11.68 2.22 -6.92
CA ARG A 30 10.96 3.42 -7.34
C ARG A 30 9.96 3.10 -8.45
N ALA A 31 10.34 2.31 -9.46
CA ALA A 31 9.44 1.93 -10.54
C ALA A 31 8.26 1.06 -10.07
N LEU A 32 8.45 0.21 -9.05
CA LEU A 32 7.37 -0.57 -8.46
C LEU A 32 6.42 0.32 -7.65
N VAL A 33 6.97 1.25 -6.87
CA VAL A 33 6.19 2.23 -6.10
C VAL A 33 5.41 3.18 -7.01
N ASP A 34 6.03 3.72 -8.07
CA ASP A 34 5.38 4.61 -9.03
C ASP A 34 4.21 3.92 -9.74
N ARG A 35 4.31 2.60 -9.98
CA ARG A 35 3.20 1.80 -10.51
C ARG A 35 2.03 1.74 -9.53
N CYS A 36 2.28 1.50 -8.24
CA CYS A 36 1.25 1.55 -7.21
C CYS A 36 0.61 2.93 -7.11
N LEU A 37 1.43 3.99 -7.11
CA LEU A 37 0.97 5.38 -7.08
C LEU A 37 0.08 5.71 -8.27
N SER A 38 0.53 5.40 -9.49
CA SER A 38 -0.24 5.64 -10.71
C SER A 38 -1.62 5.00 -10.66
N ARG A 39 -1.70 3.74 -10.18
CA ARG A 39 -2.98 3.05 -10.03
C ARG A 39 -3.85 3.70 -8.96
N LEU A 40 -3.32 3.96 -7.77
CA LEU A 40 -4.09 4.51 -6.65
C LEU A 40 -4.58 5.95 -6.92
N GLU A 41 -3.77 6.76 -7.59
CA GLU A 41 -4.11 8.15 -7.95
C GLU A 41 -5.13 8.22 -9.09
N SER A 42 -5.23 7.20 -9.93
CA SER A 42 -6.27 7.11 -10.97
C SER A 42 -7.68 6.86 -10.42
N ILE A 43 -7.83 6.57 -9.12
CA ILE A 43 -9.13 6.29 -8.50
C ILE A 43 -9.78 7.62 -8.09
N PRO A 44 -10.90 8.07 -8.71
CA PRO A 44 -11.40 9.44 -8.54
C PRO A 44 -11.71 9.86 -7.10
N ARG A 45 -12.18 8.89 -6.30
CA ARG A 45 -12.62 9.07 -4.90
C ARG A 45 -11.54 8.68 -3.89
N CYS A 46 -10.30 8.53 -4.35
CA CYS A 46 -9.16 8.25 -3.51
C CYS A 46 -8.31 9.52 -3.36
N ARG A 47 -7.80 9.75 -2.16
CA ARG A 47 -6.92 10.87 -1.84
C ARG A 47 -5.67 10.34 -1.17
N MET A 48 -4.52 10.81 -1.64
CA MET A 48 -3.23 10.53 -1.01
C MET A 48 -2.98 11.54 0.11
N GLY A 49 -2.47 11.06 1.24
CA GLY A 49 -1.89 11.86 2.31
C GLY A 49 -0.59 11.25 2.80
N ILE A 50 0.24 12.07 3.46
CA ILE A 50 1.48 11.62 4.10
C ILE A 50 1.26 11.65 5.62
N ALA A 51 1.49 10.51 6.28
CA ALA A 51 1.27 10.35 7.71
C ALA A 51 2.34 9.45 8.36
N TRP A 52 2.68 9.77 9.62
CA TRP A 52 3.54 8.95 10.46
C TRP A 52 2.71 7.89 11.18
N HIS A 53 3.11 6.63 11.05
CA HIS A 53 2.42 5.46 11.61
C HIS A 53 3.22 4.76 12.73
N GLY A 54 4.33 5.35 13.18
CA GLY A 54 5.21 4.71 14.17
C GLY A 54 6.00 3.53 13.59
N ILE A 55 6.77 2.84 14.41
CA ILE A 55 7.58 1.69 13.97
C ILE A 55 6.65 0.47 13.78
N PRO A 56 6.76 -0.28 12.66
CA PRO A 56 7.82 -0.21 11.65
C PRO A 56 7.56 0.72 10.47
N TRP A 57 6.33 1.19 10.25
CA TRP A 57 5.92 1.86 9.01
C TRP A 57 6.47 3.28 8.80
N ARG A 58 6.70 4.02 9.89
CA ARG A 58 7.20 5.40 9.89
C ARG A 58 6.35 6.30 8.99
N TRP A 59 6.96 7.13 8.14
CA TRP A 59 6.24 7.92 7.15
C TRP A 59 5.72 7.05 6.02
N THR A 60 4.42 7.17 5.73
CA THR A 60 3.73 6.39 4.70
C THR A 60 2.92 7.28 3.78
N LEU A 61 2.78 6.85 2.52
CA LEU A 61 1.82 7.42 1.59
C LEU A 61 0.50 6.67 1.78
N ARG A 62 -0.42 7.28 2.51
CA ARG A 62 -1.72 6.73 2.87
C ARG A 62 -2.75 7.15 1.84
N PHE A 63 -3.52 6.17 1.36
CA PHE A 63 -4.63 6.39 0.44
C PHE A 63 -5.95 6.18 1.18
N THR A 64 -6.86 7.16 1.10
CA THR A 64 -8.17 7.10 1.75
C THR A 64 -9.29 7.49 0.81
N THR A 65 -10.49 6.98 1.09
CA THR A 65 -11.72 7.46 0.45
C THR A 65 -12.12 8.86 0.93
N ASP A 66 -13.12 9.47 0.30
CA ASP A 66 -13.74 10.72 0.76
C ASP A 66 -14.21 10.65 2.23
N ASN A 67 -14.66 9.47 2.66
CA ASN A 67 -15.10 9.20 4.04
C ASN A 67 -13.94 8.88 4.99
N LYS A 68 -12.69 9.13 4.57
CA LYS A 68 -11.45 8.88 5.33
C LYS A 68 -11.16 7.40 5.63
N THR A 69 -11.88 6.48 5.00
CA THR A 69 -11.62 5.03 5.12
C THR A 69 -10.31 4.69 4.43
N PRO A 70 -9.37 3.98 5.08
CA PRO A 70 -8.12 3.59 4.44
C PRO A 70 -8.35 2.58 3.32
N VAL A 71 -7.66 2.82 2.21
CA VAL A 71 -7.71 2.01 0.98
C VAL A 71 -6.44 1.19 0.82
N ALA A 72 -5.30 1.85 0.93
CA ALA A 72 -3.98 1.25 0.83
C ALA A 72 -2.95 2.15 1.49
N PHE A 73 -1.78 1.59 1.79
CA PHE A 73 -0.62 2.32 2.30
C PHE A 73 0.59 1.88 1.51
N ILE A 74 1.35 2.83 1.01
CA ILE A 74 2.69 2.57 0.50
C ILE A 74 3.66 2.97 1.61
N ILE A 75 4.49 2.02 2.03
CA ILE A 75 5.57 2.21 2.98
C ILE A 75 6.85 2.34 2.16
N PRO A 76 7.36 3.56 1.88
CA PRO A 76 8.53 3.79 1.04
C PRO A 76 9.83 3.57 1.82
N GLU A 77 9.96 2.42 2.48
CA GLU A 77 11.19 2.04 3.16
C GLU A 77 12.33 1.91 2.12
N PRO A 78 13.46 2.63 2.25
CA PRO A 78 14.49 2.75 1.20
C PRO A 78 15.03 1.44 0.62
N ARG A 79 15.03 0.36 1.41
CA ARG A 79 15.59 -0.95 1.03
C ARG A 79 14.53 -2.01 0.76
N ARG A 80 13.27 -1.72 1.10
CA ARG A 80 12.21 -2.71 1.16
C ARG A 80 10.85 -2.03 1.06
N PRO A 81 10.51 -1.36 -0.05
CA PRO A 81 9.22 -0.73 -0.18
C PRO A 81 8.11 -1.75 -0.05
N GLN A 82 7.03 -1.39 0.64
CA GLN A 82 5.92 -2.29 0.92
C GLN A 82 4.60 -1.65 0.52
N LEU A 83 3.65 -2.49 0.13
CA LEU A 83 2.26 -2.14 -0.08
C LEU A 83 1.43 -2.87 0.97
N ALA A 84 0.68 -2.13 1.77
CA ALA A 84 -0.29 -2.69 2.69
C ALA A 84 -1.72 -2.40 2.22
N ILE A 85 -2.57 -3.43 2.28
CA ILE A 85 -3.97 -3.38 1.90
C ILE A 85 -4.80 -3.86 3.10
N PRO A 86 -5.58 -2.99 3.75
CA PRO A 86 -6.49 -3.38 4.83
C PRO A 86 -7.72 -4.09 4.25
N LEU A 87 -7.99 -5.32 4.68
CA LEU A 87 -9.13 -6.13 4.24
C LEU A 87 -10.11 -6.30 5.40
N SER A 88 -11.36 -5.86 5.21
CA SER A 88 -12.45 -6.11 6.16
C SER A 88 -13.00 -7.54 6.03
N ALA A 89 -13.82 -7.99 6.98
CA ALA A 89 -14.52 -9.27 6.85
C ALA A 89 -15.37 -9.34 5.56
N ASP A 90 -16.08 -8.25 5.21
CA ASP A 90 -16.86 -8.16 3.98
C ASP A 90 -15.99 -8.27 2.72
N ASP A 91 -14.77 -7.70 2.74
CA ASP A 91 -13.82 -7.86 1.65
C ASP A 91 -13.41 -9.33 1.52
N MET A 92 -13.10 -9.98 2.63
CA MET A 92 -12.68 -11.39 2.66
C MET A 92 -13.76 -12.32 2.11
N ASP A 93 -15.04 -12.10 2.44
CA ASP A 93 -16.15 -12.91 1.95
C ASP A 93 -16.38 -12.77 0.43
N ARG A 94 -15.98 -11.64 -0.15
CA ARG A 94 -16.13 -11.35 -1.59
C ARG A 94 -14.94 -11.82 -2.43
N LEU A 95 -13.77 -11.99 -1.80
CA LEU A 95 -12.56 -12.40 -2.50
C LEU A 95 -12.63 -13.88 -2.89
N ASP A 96 -12.44 -14.16 -4.18
CA ASP A 96 -12.23 -15.53 -4.64
C ASP A 96 -10.76 -15.94 -4.39
N PHE A 97 -10.49 -16.46 -3.19
CA PHE A 97 -9.17 -16.92 -2.76
C PHE A 97 -8.52 -17.92 -3.72
N ARG A 98 -9.32 -18.68 -4.49
CA ARG A 98 -8.81 -19.65 -5.46
C ARG A 98 -8.12 -18.97 -6.64
N LYS A 99 -8.52 -17.75 -6.99
CA LYS A 99 -7.92 -16.95 -8.07
C LYS A 99 -6.69 -16.16 -7.64
N LEU A 100 -6.47 -16.00 -6.33
CA LEU A 100 -5.30 -15.30 -5.80
C LEU A 100 -4.03 -16.14 -6.00
N SER A 101 -2.87 -15.49 -6.10
CA SER A 101 -1.60 -16.22 -6.09
C SER A 101 -1.30 -16.76 -4.68
N ARG A 102 -0.42 -17.75 -4.60
CA ARG A 102 -0.01 -18.33 -3.30
C ARG A 102 0.60 -17.26 -2.39
N ALA A 103 1.46 -16.40 -2.92
CA ALA A 103 2.11 -15.34 -2.18
C ALA A 103 1.11 -14.34 -1.58
N ILE A 104 0.05 -14.00 -2.31
CA ILE A 104 -1.02 -13.13 -1.79
C ILE A 104 -1.77 -13.83 -0.65
N ARG A 105 -2.20 -15.09 -0.86
CA ARG A 105 -2.90 -15.85 0.19
C ARG A 105 -2.10 -15.99 1.47
N GLU A 106 -0.80 -16.28 1.35
CA GLU A 106 0.11 -16.38 2.51
C GLU A 106 0.21 -15.03 3.22
N GLY A 107 0.35 -13.92 2.48
CA GLY A 107 0.37 -12.58 3.06
C GLY A 107 -0.91 -12.22 3.83
N ILE A 108 -2.08 -12.61 3.32
CA ILE A 108 -3.36 -12.43 4.03
C ILE A 108 -3.41 -13.33 5.29
N SER A 109 -2.97 -14.58 5.19
CA SER A 109 -3.04 -15.56 6.29
C SER A 109 -2.11 -15.22 7.45
N LEU A 110 -0.97 -14.58 7.16
CA LEU A 110 0.03 -14.17 8.15
C LEU A 110 -0.23 -12.76 8.71
N ALA A 111 -1.19 -12.03 8.15
CA ALA A 111 -1.48 -10.66 8.54
C ALA A 111 -2.14 -10.58 9.92
N SER A 112 -1.89 -9.47 10.62
CA SER A 112 -2.55 -9.18 11.89
C SER A 112 -3.97 -8.70 11.66
N ALA A 113 -4.92 -9.27 12.39
CA ALA A 113 -6.31 -8.80 12.43
C ALA A 113 -6.49 -7.85 13.63
N ILE A 114 -6.89 -6.61 13.36
CA ILE A 114 -7.16 -5.59 14.38
C ILE A 114 -8.55 -5.01 14.12
N ASN A 115 -9.45 -5.18 15.09
CA ASN A 115 -10.83 -4.70 15.00
C ASN A 115 -11.56 -5.15 13.71
N GLY A 116 -11.43 -6.43 13.36
CA GLY A 116 -12.08 -7.00 12.17
C GLY A 116 -11.45 -6.60 10.82
N ILE A 117 -10.32 -5.88 10.84
CA ILE A 117 -9.55 -5.52 9.65
C ILE A 117 -8.26 -6.35 9.65
N VAL A 118 -8.03 -7.10 8.58
CA VAL A 118 -6.80 -7.82 8.29
C VAL A 118 -5.82 -6.87 7.61
N TRP A 119 -4.74 -6.53 8.31
CA TRP A 119 -3.71 -5.59 7.84
C TRP A 119 -2.63 -6.33 7.06
N SER A 120 -2.95 -6.71 5.83
CA SER A 120 -2.03 -7.45 4.96
C SER A 120 -0.98 -6.54 4.32
N GLU A 121 0.28 -6.99 4.31
CA GLU A 121 1.45 -6.23 3.87
C GLU A 121 2.35 -7.10 2.99
N TRP A 122 2.84 -6.52 1.89
CA TRP A 122 3.75 -7.19 0.97
C TRP A 122 4.91 -6.29 0.57
N VAL A 123 6.10 -6.87 0.59
CA VAL A 123 7.29 -6.29 -0.04
C VAL A 123 7.09 -6.28 -1.55
N LEU A 124 7.31 -5.13 -2.17
CA LEU A 124 7.32 -5.00 -3.61
C LEU A 124 8.64 -5.55 -4.16
N SER A 125 8.62 -6.79 -4.66
CA SER A 125 9.85 -7.46 -5.14
C SER A 125 9.94 -7.56 -6.66
N SER A 126 8.81 -7.49 -7.37
CA SER A 126 8.78 -7.62 -8.82
C SER A 126 7.54 -6.95 -9.42
N LYS A 127 7.61 -6.64 -10.72
CA LYS A 127 6.48 -6.11 -11.48
C LYS A 127 5.29 -7.06 -11.44
N THR A 128 5.50 -8.36 -11.67
CA THR A 128 4.43 -9.37 -11.68
C THR A 128 3.68 -9.42 -10.35
N GLN A 129 4.42 -9.51 -9.23
CA GLN A 129 3.82 -9.49 -7.90
C GLN A 129 3.06 -8.18 -7.66
N THR A 130 3.64 -7.05 -8.06
CA THR A 130 2.99 -5.73 -7.92
C THR A 130 1.68 -5.70 -8.70
N ASP A 131 1.66 -6.18 -9.94
CA ASP A 131 0.45 -6.25 -10.77
C ASP A 131 -0.61 -7.18 -10.15
N GLU A 132 -0.23 -8.29 -9.50
CA GLU A 132 -1.17 -9.15 -8.77
C GLU A 132 -1.77 -8.45 -7.53
N LEU A 133 -0.95 -7.71 -6.77
CA LEU A 133 -1.42 -6.93 -5.64
C LEU A 133 -2.38 -5.81 -6.07
N LEU A 134 -2.13 -5.18 -7.22
CA LEU A 134 -3.05 -4.20 -7.79
C LEU A 134 -4.37 -4.84 -8.22
N LYS A 135 -4.37 -6.07 -8.72
CA LYS A 135 -5.63 -6.81 -8.99
C LYS A 135 -6.40 -7.10 -7.71
N LEU A 136 -5.72 -7.47 -6.62
CA LEU A 136 -6.36 -7.64 -5.31
C LEU A 136 -6.99 -6.32 -4.83
N LEU A 137 -6.24 -5.22 -4.92
CA LEU A 137 -6.72 -3.89 -4.59
C LEU A 137 -7.96 -3.53 -5.44
N ASP A 138 -7.93 -3.79 -6.74
CA ASP A 138 -9.06 -3.52 -7.65
C ASP A 138 -10.30 -4.33 -7.29
N ALA A 139 -10.14 -5.63 -7.02
CA ALA A 139 -11.24 -6.49 -6.59
C ALA A 139 -11.90 -5.97 -5.30
N ARG A 140 -11.10 -5.51 -4.34
CA ARG A 140 -11.59 -4.87 -3.11
C ARG A 140 -12.34 -3.56 -3.43
N LEU A 141 -11.75 -2.69 -4.24
CA LEU A 141 -12.31 -1.39 -4.60
C LEU A 141 -13.65 -1.50 -5.33
N ILE A 142 -13.82 -2.52 -6.15
CA ILE A 142 -15.11 -2.87 -6.77
C ILE A 142 -16.13 -3.22 -5.69
N GLY A 143 -15.76 -4.06 -4.72
CA GLY A 143 -16.64 -4.43 -3.61
C GLY A 143 -17.13 -3.23 -2.78
N VAL A 144 -16.30 -2.19 -2.63
CA VAL A 144 -16.68 -0.96 -1.92
C VAL A 144 -17.26 0.14 -2.81
N GLY A 145 -17.51 -0.14 -4.10
CA GLY A 145 -18.15 0.79 -5.04
C GLY A 145 -17.29 2.00 -5.42
N LEU A 146 -15.96 1.86 -5.38
CA LEU A 146 -15.01 2.93 -5.74
C LEU A 146 -14.47 2.80 -7.17
N VAL A 147 -14.62 1.63 -7.77
CA VAL A 147 -14.25 1.32 -9.16
C VAL A 147 -15.40 0.51 -9.75
N GLU A 148 -15.75 0.79 -11.00
CA GLU A 148 -16.77 0.01 -11.71
C GLU A 148 -16.23 -1.41 -12.00
N SER A 149 -17.12 -2.41 -11.95
CA SER A 149 -16.73 -3.74 -12.42
C SER A 149 -16.47 -3.66 -13.92
N PRO A 150 -15.36 -4.23 -14.43
CA PRO A 150 -15.24 -4.43 -15.87
C PRO A 150 -16.43 -5.33 -16.28
N GLU A 151 -17.26 -4.84 -17.19
CA GLU A 151 -18.46 -5.53 -17.68
C GLU A 151 -18.11 -6.99 -18.06
N SER A 152 -18.96 -7.92 -17.62
CA SER A 152 -18.79 -9.38 -17.80
C SER A 152 -18.97 -9.84 -19.24
#